data_AF-A0A0R0FMD4-F1
#
_entry.id   AF-A0A0R0FMD4-F1
#
_cell.length_a   1.000
_cell.length_b   1.000
_cell.length_c   1.000
_cell.angle_alpha   90.00
_cell.angle_beta   90.00
_cell.angle_gamma   90.00
#
_symmetry.space_group_name_H-M   'P 1'
#
loop_
_entity.id
_entity.type
_entity.pdbx_description
1 polymer ?
#
loop_
_entity_poly.entity_id
_entity_poly.type
_entity_poly.pdbx_seq_one_letter_code
_entity_poly.pdbx_strand_id
1 'polypeptide(L)'
;SRDGAEERDGDDDDEGGSERETIICLENLYFLRALESTVTLPSQRKAIFSDLLSRDVALFLERYGSKLACSELNEFDSMKDGYEVNWHVKRLRSIISPTSEELRMRPVTVKNRRRACLDKLLCQGHYFSEDAMREREPYLHHEYVGRFQDQSCRRMARPGERWSETLMRRCDETELVVKIRGGAAEDGRAVEGLGW
;
A
#
# COMPACT_ATOMS: atom_id res chain seq x y z
N SER A 1 56.19 16.86 -39.04
CA SER A 1 56.18 15.42 -38.70
C SER A 1 54.86 15.07 -38.06
N ARG A 2 54.08 14.21 -38.74
CA ARG A 2 52.84 13.53 -38.30
C ARG A 2 51.64 14.48 -38.15
N ASP A 3 50.75 14.67 -39.14
CA ASP A 3 49.97 13.76 -40.02
C ASP A 3 49.08 12.74 -39.29
N GLY A 4 47.81 12.70 -39.73
CA GLY A 4 46.87 11.57 -39.58
C GLY A 4 45.72 11.86 -38.61
N ALA A 5 44.55 12.36 -39.04
CA ALA A 5 43.49 11.66 -39.80
C ALA A 5 42.65 10.71 -38.91
N GLU A 6 41.36 10.98 -38.78
CA GLU A 6 40.26 10.16 -39.30
C GLU A 6 38.95 10.46 -38.56
N GLU A 7 38.05 11.10 -39.31
CA GLU A 7 36.61 11.07 -39.09
C GLU A 7 36.14 9.61 -39.02
N ARG A 8 35.34 9.29 -38.01
CA ARG A 8 34.53 8.07 -38.00
C ARG A 8 33.07 8.48 -37.94
N ASP A 9 32.43 8.38 -39.09
CA ASP A 9 31.01 8.09 -39.23
C ASP A 9 30.65 6.91 -38.33
N GLY A 10 29.67 7.12 -37.46
CA GLY A 10 29.01 6.11 -36.66
C GLY A 10 27.55 6.06 -37.10
N ASP A 11 27.30 5.26 -38.13
CA ASP A 11 26.00 4.66 -38.39
C ASP A 11 25.60 3.85 -37.14
N ASP A 12 24.69 4.38 -36.33
CA ASP A 12 23.93 3.61 -35.35
C ASP A 12 22.44 3.73 -35.72
N ASP A 13 22.09 3.02 -36.79
CA ASP A 13 20.75 2.49 -37.02
C ASP A 13 20.43 1.50 -35.88
N ASP A 14 19.82 1.98 -34.80
CA ASP A 14 19.06 1.12 -33.89
C ASP A 14 17.58 1.51 -33.99
N GLU A 15 16.93 0.97 -35.02
CA GLU A 15 15.48 0.74 -35.04
C GLU A 15 15.11 -0.11 -33.81
N GLY A 16 14.97 0.55 -32.66
CA GLY A 16 14.41 0.01 -31.44
C GLY A 16 12.90 -0.24 -31.61
N GLY A 17 12.54 -1.13 -32.53
CA GLY A 17 11.23 -1.77 -32.66
C GLY A 17 10.99 -2.76 -31.51
N SER A 18 11.14 -2.31 -30.27
CA SER A 18 10.79 -3.09 -29.08
C SER A 18 9.34 -2.79 -28.72
N GLU A 19 8.44 -3.51 -29.42
CA GLU A 19 7.25 -4.17 -28.89
C GLU A 19 6.71 -3.60 -27.58
N ARG A 20 6.16 -2.38 -27.60
CA ARG A 20 5.37 -1.92 -26.46
C ARG A 20 4.07 -2.71 -26.48
N GLU A 21 4.04 -3.78 -25.69
CA GLU A 21 2.88 -4.60 -25.43
C GLU A 21 1.65 -3.71 -25.21
N THR A 22 0.81 -3.61 -26.24
CA THR A 22 -0.47 -2.90 -26.13
C THR A 22 -1.27 -3.51 -24.97
N ILE A 23 -2.13 -2.73 -24.31
CA ILE A 23 -2.93 -3.23 -23.17
C ILE A 23 -3.62 -4.57 -23.45
N ILE A 24 -3.98 -4.81 -24.70
CA ILE A 24 -4.63 -6.04 -25.16
C ILE A 24 -3.80 -7.29 -24.84
N CYS A 25 -2.46 -7.20 -24.93
CA CYS A 25 -1.52 -8.29 -24.70
C CYS A 25 -1.21 -8.55 -23.23
N LEU A 26 -1.51 -7.60 -22.33
CA LEU A 26 -1.17 -7.75 -20.91
C LEU A 26 -1.94 -8.93 -20.28
N GLU A 27 -1.18 -9.79 -19.62
CA GLU A 27 -1.73 -10.83 -18.74
C GLU A 27 -2.08 -10.20 -17.38
N ASN A 28 -3.15 -10.67 -16.73
CA ASN A 28 -3.66 -10.19 -15.43
C ASN A 28 -4.43 -8.86 -15.45
N LEU A 29 -5.20 -8.60 -16.49
CA LEU A 29 -6.21 -7.53 -16.45
C LEU A 29 -7.45 -8.00 -15.68
N TYR A 30 -7.95 -7.15 -14.78
CA TYR A 30 -9.20 -7.42 -14.09
C TYR A 30 -10.38 -7.21 -15.05
N PHE A 31 -11.24 -8.22 -15.18
CA PHE A 31 -12.51 -8.14 -15.88
C PHE A 31 -13.64 -8.46 -14.90
N LEU A 32 -14.85 -7.98 -15.20
CA LEU A 32 -16.02 -8.42 -14.44
C LEU A 32 -16.15 -9.93 -14.61
N ARG A 33 -16.48 -10.65 -13.55
CA ARG A 33 -16.62 -12.12 -13.55
C ARG A 33 -17.48 -12.66 -14.70
N ALA A 34 -18.48 -11.90 -15.13
CA ALA A 34 -19.34 -12.23 -16.27
C ALA A 34 -18.62 -12.26 -17.63
N LEU A 35 -17.49 -11.56 -17.77
CA LEU A 35 -16.70 -11.43 -18.99
C LEU A 35 -15.48 -12.35 -19.01
N GLU A 36 -15.10 -12.97 -17.88
CA GLU A 36 -13.89 -13.80 -17.77
C GLU A 36 -13.86 -14.94 -18.80
N SER A 37 -15.02 -15.52 -19.14
CA SER A 37 -15.12 -16.59 -20.16
C SER A 37 -14.86 -16.10 -21.59
N THR A 38 -15.08 -14.81 -21.86
CA THR A 38 -14.95 -14.19 -23.20
C THR A 38 -13.63 -13.44 -23.39
N VAL A 39 -12.70 -13.51 -22.45
CA VAL A 39 -11.51 -12.66 -22.41
C VAL A 39 -10.23 -13.38 -22.87
N THR A 40 -10.31 -14.67 -23.19
CA THR A 40 -9.13 -15.48 -23.55
C THR A 40 -8.46 -15.02 -24.84
N LEU A 41 -9.23 -14.55 -25.83
CA LEU A 41 -8.68 -14.12 -27.12
C LEU A 41 -8.44 -12.60 -27.15
N PRO A 42 -7.30 -12.11 -27.68
CA PRO A 42 -7.01 -10.68 -27.77
C PRO A 42 -8.03 -9.91 -28.61
N SER A 43 -8.62 -10.55 -29.62
CA SER A 43 -9.70 -9.98 -30.44
C SER A 43 -10.96 -9.69 -29.63
N GLN A 44 -11.33 -10.59 -28.71
CA GLN A 44 -12.49 -10.41 -27.84
C GLN A 44 -12.24 -9.33 -26.79
N ARG A 45 -11.02 -9.25 -26.23
CA ARG A 45 -10.60 -8.16 -25.34
C ARG A 45 -10.75 -6.80 -26.02
N LYS A 46 -10.32 -6.69 -27.28
CA LYS A 46 -10.48 -5.45 -28.07
C LYS A 46 -11.95 -5.04 -28.22
N ALA A 47 -12.85 -5.99 -28.48
CA ALA A 47 -14.29 -5.72 -28.55
C ALA A 47 -14.84 -5.20 -27.22
N ILE A 48 -14.45 -5.81 -26.09
CA ILE A 48 -14.85 -5.39 -24.75
C ILE A 48 -14.35 -3.96 -24.44
N PHE A 49 -13.09 -3.66 -24.77
CA PHE A 49 -12.55 -2.31 -24.57
C PHE A 49 -13.24 -1.29 -25.47
N SER A 50 -13.56 -1.63 -26.72
CA SER A 50 -14.30 -0.73 -27.60
C SER A 50 -15.74 -0.47 -27.12
N ASP A 51 -16.41 -1.50 -26.58
CA ASP A 51 -17.73 -1.35 -25.97
C ASP A 51 -17.65 -0.45 -24.73
N LEU A 52 -16.66 -0.68 -23.88
CA LEU A 52 -16.47 0.12 -22.67
C LEU A 52 -16.13 1.59 -23.00
N LEU A 53 -15.25 1.82 -23.98
CA LEU A 53 -14.85 3.15 -24.42
C LEU A 53 -16.01 3.92 -25.06
N SER A 54 -16.91 3.23 -25.76
CA SER A 54 -18.10 3.86 -26.34
C SER A 54 -19.18 4.17 -25.31
N ARG A 55 -19.32 3.34 -24.27
CA ARG A 55 -20.29 3.55 -23.19
C ARG A 55 -19.82 4.60 -22.18
N ASP A 56 -18.60 4.45 -21.66
CA ASP A 56 -18.05 5.31 -20.61
C ASP A 56 -16.51 5.29 -20.61
N VAL A 57 -15.93 6.39 -21.10
CA VAL A 57 -14.49 6.61 -21.17
C VAL A 57 -13.86 6.76 -19.78
N ALA A 58 -14.57 7.34 -18.79
CA ALA A 58 -14.02 7.56 -17.46
C ALA A 58 -13.80 6.24 -16.72
N LEU A 59 -14.78 5.33 -16.79
CA LEU A 59 -14.66 3.98 -16.23
C LEU A 59 -13.52 3.16 -16.86
N PHE A 60 -13.29 3.33 -18.17
CA PHE A 60 -12.14 2.71 -18.83
C PHE A 60 -10.82 3.20 -18.24
N LEU A 61 -10.66 4.52 -18.09
CA LEU A 61 -9.45 5.12 -17.53
C LEU A 61 -9.24 4.79 -16.05
N GLU A 62 -10.31 4.67 -15.26
CA GLU A 62 -10.22 4.24 -13.86
C GLU A 62 -9.63 2.83 -13.73
N ARG A 63 -10.11 1.88 -14.53
CA ARG A 63 -9.76 0.46 -14.43
C ARG A 63 -8.45 0.12 -15.12
N TYR A 64 -8.28 0.60 -16.36
CA TYR A 64 -7.19 0.20 -17.25
C TYR A 64 -6.19 1.32 -17.49
N GLY A 65 -6.49 2.55 -17.09
CA GLY A 65 -5.63 3.70 -17.41
C GLY A 65 -4.22 3.63 -16.80
N SER A 66 -4.03 2.88 -15.71
CA SER A 66 -2.70 2.63 -15.13
C SER A 66 -1.77 1.78 -16.01
N LYS A 67 -2.34 1.10 -17.01
CA LYS A 67 -1.63 0.24 -17.96
C LYS A 67 -1.36 0.91 -19.31
N LEU A 68 -1.94 2.09 -19.55
CA LEU A 68 -1.74 2.86 -20.77
C LEU A 68 -0.37 3.53 -20.74
N ALA A 69 0.30 3.57 -21.90
CA ALA A 69 1.48 4.37 -22.11
C ALA A 69 1.15 5.88 -22.19
N CYS A 70 2.14 6.75 -21.94
CA CYS A 70 1.95 8.21 -22.06
C CYS A 70 1.49 8.64 -23.46
N SER A 71 1.94 7.94 -24.51
CA SER A 71 1.53 8.22 -25.89
C SER A 71 0.05 7.93 -26.11
N GLU A 72 -0.44 6.80 -25.61
CA GLU A 72 -1.85 6.41 -25.70
C GLU A 72 -2.73 7.38 -24.88
N LEU A 73 -2.23 7.86 -23.74
CA LEU A 73 -2.92 8.89 -22.94
C LEU A 73 -3.12 10.21 -23.70
N ASN A 74 -2.25 10.55 -24.65
CA ASN A 74 -2.36 11.79 -25.40
C ASN A 74 -3.54 11.76 -26.39
N GLU A 75 -4.02 10.60 -26.81
CA GLU A 75 -5.20 10.48 -27.67
C GLU A 75 -6.47 10.98 -26.95
N PHE A 76 -6.53 10.77 -25.63
CA PHE A 76 -7.63 11.22 -24.77
C PHE A 76 -7.63 12.74 -24.52
N ASP A 77 -6.57 13.46 -24.88
CA ASP A 77 -6.54 14.93 -24.72
C ASP A 77 -7.59 15.64 -25.58
N SER A 78 -8.06 14.99 -26.65
CA SER A 78 -9.13 15.50 -27.51
C SER A 78 -10.50 15.46 -26.83
N MET A 79 -10.68 14.63 -25.79
CA MET A 79 -11.94 14.41 -25.07
C MET A 79 -11.97 15.13 -23.70
N LYS A 80 -11.24 16.24 -23.56
CA LYS A 80 -11.12 17.01 -22.31
C LYS A 80 -12.40 17.70 -21.85
N ASP A 81 -13.47 17.67 -22.64
CA ASP A 81 -14.76 18.29 -22.32
C ASP A 81 -15.44 17.63 -21.11
N GLY A 82 -15.19 16.33 -20.88
CA GLY A 82 -15.65 15.62 -19.70
C GLY A 82 -14.77 15.90 -18.48
N TYR A 83 -15.35 16.41 -17.39
CA TYR A 83 -14.64 16.62 -16.12
C TYR A 83 -13.96 15.33 -15.63
N GLU A 84 -14.68 14.21 -15.68
CA GLU A 84 -14.21 12.92 -15.19
C GLU A 84 -13.02 12.41 -15.99
N VAL A 85 -13.12 12.44 -17.33
CA VAL A 85 -12.03 12.06 -18.24
C VAL A 85 -10.79 12.92 -18.00
N ASN A 86 -10.95 14.25 -17.93
CA ASN A 86 -9.86 15.17 -17.66
C ASN A 86 -9.21 14.91 -16.30
N TRP A 87 -10.00 14.60 -15.27
CA TRP A 87 -9.49 14.23 -13.95
C TRP A 87 -8.65 12.96 -14.00
N HIS A 88 -9.16 11.90 -14.65
CA HIS A 88 -8.43 10.64 -14.79
C HIS A 88 -7.13 10.80 -15.59
N VAL A 89 -7.14 11.52 -16.72
CA VAL A 89 -5.92 11.77 -17.53
C VAL A 89 -4.88 12.53 -16.72
N LYS A 90 -5.27 13.60 -16.01
CA LYS A 90 -4.34 14.35 -15.12
C LYS A 90 -3.79 13.47 -14.00
N ARG A 91 -4.65 12.66 -13.38
CA ARG A 91 -4.27 11.74 -12.31
C ARG A 91 -3.25 10.71 -12.80
N LEU A 92 -3.48 10.10 -13.95
CA LEU A 92 -2.59 9.12 -14.56
C LEU A 92 -1.26 9.75 -14.98
N ARG A 93 -1.28 10.96 -15.55
CA ARG A 93 -0.04 11.72 -15.84
C ARG A 93 0.77 11.99 -14.59
N SER A 94 0.13 12.39 -13.48
CA SER A 94 0.81 12.57 -12.19
C SER A 94 1.43 11.27 -11.64
N ILE A 95 0.89 10.11 -11.99
CA ILE A 95 1.42 8.80 -11.58
C ILE A 95 2.61 8.39 -12.47
N ILE A 96 2.47 8.47 -13.79
CA ILE A 96 3.46 7.97 -14.76
C ILE A 96 4.62 8.97 -14.92
N SER A 97 4.34 10.26 -14.94
CA SER A 97 5.31 11.34 -15.17
C SER A 97 5.03 12.49 -14.21
N PRO A 98 5.35 12.31 -12.91
CA PRO A 98 5.09 13.31 -11.90
C PRO A 98 5.89 14.59 -12.16
N THR A 99 5.25 15.74 -11.97
CA THR A 99 5.94 17.03 -12.07
C THR A 99 6.90 17.21 -10.89
N SER A 100 7.97 18.00 -11.04
CA SER A 100 8.93 18.29 -9.94
C SER A 100 8.24 18.79 -8.66
N GLU A 101 7.21 19.63 -8.79
CA GLU A 101 6.39 20.07 -7.66
C GLU A 101 5.64 18.91 -6.99
N GLU A 102 5.03 18.01 -7.75
CA GLU A 102 4.32 16.84 -7.21
C GLU A 102 5.29 15.92 -6.46
N LEU A 103 6.50 15.72 -6.97
CA LEU A 103 7.56 14.97 -6.28
C LEU A 103 7.95 15.63 -4.95
N ARG A 104 8.05 16.96 -4.91
CA ARG A 104 8.32 17.71 -3.66
C ARG A 104 7.17 17.61 -2.67
N MET A 105 5.93 17.57 -3.14
CA MET A 105 4.73 17.52 -2.29
C MET A 105 4.41 16.12 -1.77
N ARG A 106 4.86 15.05 -2.44
CA ARG A 106 4.68 13.65 -2.00
C ARG A 106 4.98 13.39 -0.51
N PRO A 107 6.15 13.74 0.06
CA PRO A 107 6.43 13.51 1.47
C PRO A 107 5.49 14.30 2.40
N VAL A 108 5.09 15.51 2.00
CA VAL A 108 4.13 16.33 2.75
C VAL A 108 2.75 15.67 2.75
N THR A 109 2.28 15.19 1.60
CA THR A 109 1.01 14.46 1.46
C THR A 109 0.99 13.19 2.31
N VAL A 110 2.09 12.43 2.36
CA VAL A 110 2.20 11.24 3.21
C VAL A 110 2.13 11.62 4.69
N LYS A 111 2.84 12.67 5.12
CA LYS A 111 2.79 13.17 6.51
C LYS A 111 1.38 13.64 6.88
N ASN A 112 0.71 14.38 5.99
CA ASN A 112 -0.66 14.85 6.20
C ASN A 112 -1.63 13.65 6.31
N ARG A 113 -1.53 12.66 5.43
CA ARG A 113 -2.33 11.43 5.52
C ARG A 113 -2.11 10.69 6.85
N ARG A 114 -0.86 10.58 7.31
CA ARG A 114 -0.53 9.98 8.62
C ARG A 114 -1.15 10.77 9.77
N ARG A 115 -1.05 12.11 9.72
CA ARG A 115 -1.67 13.01 10.71
C ARG A 115 -3.19 12.87 10.72
N ALA A 116 -3.85 12.89 9.58
CA ALA A 116 -5.31 12.72 9.49
C ALA A 116 -5.78 11.36 10.03
N CYS A 117 -5.00 10.29 9.80
CA CYS A 117 -5.26 8.99 10.39
C CYS A 117 -5.14 9.02 11.92
N LEU A 118 -4.06 9.62 12.45
CA LEU A 118 -3.88 9.80 13.90
C LEU A 118 -5.01 10.62 14.52
N ASP A 119 -5.39 11.73 13.90
CA ASP A 119 -6.50 12.58 14.36
C ASP A 119 -7.80 11.77 14.42
N LYS A 120 -8.09 10.94 13.41
CA LYS A 120 -9.26 10.04 13.41
C LYS A 120 -9.22 9.04 14.57
N LEU A 121 -8.06 8.46 14.85
CA LEU A 121 -7.87 7.51 15.98
C LEU A 121 -8.02 8.20 17.34
N LEU A 122 -7.53 9.44 17.47
CA LEU A 122 -7.69 10.25 18.68
C LEU A 122 -9.15 10.63 18.92
N CYS A 123 -9.87 11.09 17.89
CA CYS A 123 -11.27 11.46 18.00
C CYS A 123 -12.18 10.27 18.36
N GLN A 124 -11.86 9.06 17.88
CA GLN A 124 -12.60 7.84 18.26
C GLN A 124 -12.34 7.41 19.70
N GLY A 125 -11.21 7.81 20.32
CA GLY A 125 -10.88 7.56 21.72
C GLY A 125 -10.55 6.10 22.09
N HIS A 126 -10.95 5.12 21.28
CA HIS A 126 -10.76 3.70 21.61
C HIS A 126 -9.33 3.20 21.37
N TYR A 127 -8.66 3.65 20.31
CA TYR A 127 -7.37 3.10 19.87
C TYR A 127 -6.22 3.30 20.87
N PHE A 128 -6.17 4.46 21.52
CA PHE A 128 -5.15 4.82 22.53
C PHE A 128 -5.63 4.59 23.96
N SER A 129 -6.77 3.92 24.15
CA SER A 129 -7.16 3.46 25.48
C SER A 129 -6.13 2.45 25.99
N GLU A 130 -5.88 2.47 27.30
CA GLU A 130 -4.92 1.56 27.92
C GLU A 130 -5.26 0.08 27.65
N ASP A 131 -6.55 -0.22 27.63
CA ASP A 131 -7.09 -1.53 27.31
C ASP A 131 -6.81 -1.97 25.87
N ALA A 132 -6.99 -1.09 24.88
CA ALA A 132 -6.67 -1.37 23.47
C ALA A 132 -5.15 -1.45 23.22
N MET A 133 -4.35 -0.67 23.96
CA MET A 133 -2.89 -0.76 23.89
C MET A 133 -2.39 -2.10 24.43
N ARG A 134 -2.97 -2.58 25.55
CA ARG A 134 -2.66 -3.89 26.14
C ARG A 134 -3.00 -5.04 25.18
N GLU A 135 -4.15 -4.98 24.52
CA GLU A 135 -4.57 -6.00 23.55
C GLU A 135 -3.65 -6.06 22.33
N ARG A 136 -3.23 -4.89 21.82
CA ARG A 136 -2.38 -4.80 20.64
C ARG A 136 -0.97 -5.33 20.89
N GLU A 137 -0.33 -4.90 21.97
CA GLU A 137 1.06 -5.25 22.29
C GLU A 137 1.21 -5.58 23.78
N PRO A 138 0.81 -6.79 24.21
CA PRO A 138 0.78 -7.15 25.63
C PRO A 138 2.15 -7.09 26.31
N TYR A 139 3.23 -7.44 25.59
CA TYR A 139 4.60 -7.41 26.12
C TYR A 139 5.05 -5.98 26.40
N LEU A 140 4.88 -5.10 25.41
CA LEU A 140 5.23 -3.69 25.52
C LEU A 140 4.41 -3.00 26.61
N HIS A 141 3.12 -3.35 26.71
CA HIS A 141 2.26 -2.89 27.78
C HIS A 141 2.81 -3.31 29.15
N HIS A 142 3.18 -4.58 29.33
CA HIS A 142 3.73 -5.06 30.59
C HIS A 142 5.01 -4.31 31.00
N GLU A 143 5.92 -4.07 30.05
CA GLU A 143 7.20 -3.40 30.30
C GLU A 143 7.04 -1.94 30.76
N TYR A 144 6.18 -1.17 30.09
CA TYR A 144 6.06 0.28 30.34
C TYR A 144 4.92 0.67 31.29
N VAL A 145 3.87 -0.14 31.38
CA VAL A 145 2.65 0.18 32.14
C VAL A 145 2.34 -0.92 33.17
N GLY A 146 2.21 -2.16 32.73
CA GLY A 146 1.71 -3.27 33.53
C GLY A 146 2.56 -3.63 34.75
N ARG A 147 3.89 -3.47 34.69
CA ARG A 147 4.80 -3.75 35.83
C ARG A 147 4.62 -2.79 37.01
N PHE A 148 4.03 -1.62 36.77
CA PHE A 148 3.80 -0.59 37.79
C PHE A 148 2.34 -0.56 38.27
N GLN A 149 1.44 -1.33 37.65
CA GLN A 149 0.06 -1.44 38.10
C GLN A 149 -0.04 -2.43 39.26
N ASP A 150 -0.67 -2.00 40.35
CA ASP A 150 -1.06 -2.92 41.42
C ASP A 150 -1.95 -4.03 40.89
N GLN A 151 -1.81 -5.23 41.45
CA GLN A 151 -2.59 -6.39 41.02
C GLN A 151 -4.10 -6.17 41.18
N SER A 152 -4.50 -5.29 42.11
CA SER A 152 -5.89 -4.87 42.34
C SER A 152 -6.49 -4.07 41.19
N CYS A 153 -5.65 -3.38 40.41
CA CYS A 153 -6.08 -2.54 39.29
C CYS A 153 -6.42 -3.38 38.04
N ARG A 154 -6.02 -4.67 37.98
CA ARG A 154 -6.38 -5.59 36.90
C ARG A 154 -7.82 -6.09 37.08
N ARG A 155 -8.80 -5.22 36.81
CA ARG A 155 -10.23 -5.60 36.80
C ARG A 155 -10.41 -6.86 35.94
N MET A 156 -11.12 -7.84 36.51
CA MET A 156 -11.43 -9.09 35.80
C MET A 156 -12.24 -8.81 34.55
N ALA A 157 -13.39 -8.14 34.69
CA ALA A 157 -14.29 -7.84 33.58
C ALA A 157 -14.20 -6.36 33.18
N ARG A 158 -14.16 -6.12 31.87
CA ARG A 158 -14.36 -4.78 31.30
C ARG A 158 -15.87 -4.48 31.20
N PRO A 159 -16.30 -3.21 31.29
CA PRO A 159 -17.70 -2.87 31.09
C PRO A 159 -18.19 -3.32 29.70
N GLY A 160 -19.18 -4.21 29.65
CA GLY A 160 -19.77 -4.73 28.41
C GLY A 160 -19.13 -5.99 27.83
N GLU A 161 -18.06 -6.51 28.43
CA GLU A 161 -17.37 -7.73 27.99
C GLU A 161 -18.12 -8.99 28.45
N ARG A 162 -18.24 -9.99 27.59
CA ARG A 162 -18.82 -11.29 27.96
C ARG A 162 -17.84 -12.08 28.81
N TRP A 163 -18.34 -12.92 29.71
CA TRP A 163 -17.45 -13.72 30.58
C TRP A 163 -16.51 -14.65 29.79
N SER A 164 -16.96 -15.17 28.65
CA SER A 164 -16.11 -15.94 27.74
C SER A 164 -14.92 -15.13 27.20
N GLU A 165 -15.14 -13.86 26.85
CA GLU A 165 -14.09 -12.96 26.33
C GLU A 165 -13.09 -12.63 27.44
N THR A 166 -13.60 -12.32 28.63
CA THR A 166 -12.77 -12.08 29.82
C THR A 166 -11.86 -13.27 30.14
N LEU A 167 -12.40 -14.49 30.08
CA LEU A 167 -11.64 -15.71 30.36
C LEU A 167 -10.53 -15.93 29.32
N MET A 168 -10.84 -15.80 28.03
CA MET A 168 -9.85 -15.94 26.95
C MET A 168 -8.72 -14.92 27.10
N ARG A 169 -9.07 -13.64 27.30
CA ARG A 169 -8.09 -12.57 27.53
C ARG A 169 -7.18 -12.86 28.71
N ARG A 170 -7.73 -13.36 29.82
CA ARG A 170 -6.96 -13.72 31.02
C ARG A 170 -5.99 -14.88 30.76
N CYS A 171 -6.43 -15.91 30.05
CA CYS A 171 -5.55 -17.02 29.66
C CYS A 171 -4.36 -16.49 28.86
N ASP A 172 -4.62 -15.70 27.81
CA ASP A 172 -3.57 -15.13 26.96
C ASP A 172 -2.60 -14.23 27.75
N GLU A 173 -3.13 -13.36 28.63
CA GLU A 173 -2.33 -12.51 29.50
C GLU A 173 -1.45 -13.32 30.46
N THR A 174 -1.99 -14.41 31.02
CA THR A 174 -1.23 -15.28 31.94
C THR A 174 -0.10 -16.01 31.24
N GLU A 175 -0.34 -16.55 30.04
CA GLU A 175 0.69 -17.18 29.23
C GLU A 175 1.82 -16.21 28.89
N LEU A 176 1.45 -14.98 28.54
CA LEU A 176 2.42 -13.95 28.20
C LEU A 176 3.24 -13.50 29.41
N VAL A 177 2.62 -13.32 30.59
CA VAL A 177 3.34 -13.01 31.83
C VAL A 177 4.30 -14.13 32.22
N VAL A 178 3.93 -15.40 32.00
CA VAL A 178 4.83 -16.54 32.21
C VAL A 178 6.02 -16.47 31.25
N LYS A 179 5.80 -16.18 29.96
CA LYS A 179 6.89 -16.00 28.97
C LYS A 179 7.82 -14.84 29.35
N ILE A 180 7.27 -13.71 29.80
CA ILE A 180 8.06 -12.55 30.25
C ILE A 180 8.93 -12.90 31.47
N ARG A 181 8.35 -13.58 32.47
CA ARG A 181 9.07 -14.00 33.67
C ARG A 181 10.12 -15.07 33.37
N GLY A 182 9.82 -15.98 32.45
CA GLY A 182 10.75 -17.02 31.97
C GLY A 182 11.93 -16.42 31.21
N GLY A 183 11.67 -15.53 30.26
CA GLY A 183 12.73 -14.83 29.50
C GLY A 183 13.62 -13.97 30.39
N ALA A 184 13.03 -13.24 31.35
CA ALA A 184 13.81 -12.48 32.33
C ALA A 184 14.69 -13.37 33.23
N ALA A 185 14.28 -14.62 33.49
CA ALA A 185 15.08 -15.58 34.25
C ALA A 185 16.20 -16.22 33.42
N GLU A 186 16.02 -16.36 32.10
CA GLU A 186 17.05 -16.83 31.17
C GLU A 186 18.10 -15.74 30.90
N ASP A 187 17.67 -14.50 30.66
CA ASP A 187 18.56 -13.34 30.47
C ASP A 187 19.33 -13.01 31.77
N GLY A 188 18.70 -13.16 32.93
CA GLY A 188 19.38 -12.97 34.23
C GLY A 188 20.45 -14.02 34.55
N ARG A 189 20.35 -15.24 33.99
CA ARG A 189 21.34 -16.30 34.18
C ARG A 189 22.52 -16.21 33.20
N ALA A 190 22.31 -15.62 32.03
CA ALA A 190 23.36 -15.45 31.02
C ALA A 190 24.41 -14.39 31.42
N VAL A 191 24.09 -13.47 32.33
CA VAL A 191 25.00 -12.39 32.76
C VAL A 191 26.01 -12.85 33.83
N GLU A 192 25.77 -13.98 34.52
CA GLU A 192 26.71 -14.50 35.54
C GLU A 192 27.86 -15.35 34.96
N GLY A 193 27.92 -15.54 33.63
CA GLY A 193 28.93 -16.38 32.95
C GLY A 193 29.98 -15.64 32.11
N LEU A 194 29.94 -14.31 32.05
CA LEU A 194 30.86 -13.50 31.23
C LEU A 194 31.63 -12.50 32.11
N GLY A 195 32.45 -13.04 33.02
CA GLY A 195 33.53 -12.29 33.67
C GLY A 195 34.72 -12.17 32.70
N TRP A 196 35.23 -10.96 32.55
CA TRP A 196 36.54 -10.68 31.92
C TRP A 196 37.68 -11.25 32.77
#